data_AF-A0A1S2NW95-F1
#
_entry.id   AF-A0A1S2NW95-F1
#
_cell.length_a   1.000
_cell.length_b   1.000
_cell.length_c   1.000
_cell.angle_alpha   90.00
_cell.angle_beta   90.00
_cell.angle_gamma   90.00
#
_symmetry.space_group_name_H-M   'P 1'
#
loop_
_entity.id
_entity.type
_entity.pdbx_description
1 polymer ?
#
loop_
_entity_poly.entity_id
_entity_poly.type
_entity_poly.pdbx_seq_one_letter_code
_entity_poly.pdbx_strand_id
1 'polypeptide(L)'
;MGVWPGLDERPEIVLTARDWPAELHLVAAGCGLTTVPATLAPVAPPGVRILPVRGSPQEQRRLLLARLPHPPEPSVSRVAAVLPAETLATTTALPPPS
;
A
#
# COMPACT_ATOMS: atom_id res chain seq x y z
N MET A 1 -2.84 -9.02 0.54
CA MET A 1 -4.14 -8.45 0.96
C MET A 1 -5.17 -9.57 0.88
N GLY A 2 -5.91 -9.79 1.96
CA GLY A 2 -6.91 -10.86 2.06
C GLY A 2 -8.25 -10.28 2.48
N VAL A 3 -9.28 -11.13 2.54
CA VAL A 3 -10.64 -10.75 2.93
C VAL A 3 -10.63 -9.95 4.23
N TRP A 4 -11.38 -8.84 4.29
CA TRP A 4 -11.56 -8.06 5.52
C TRP A 4 -12.11 -8.99 6.63
N PRO A 5 -11.37 -9.17 7.74
CA PRO A 5 -11.90 -9.92 8.89
C PRO A 5 -13.14 -9.23 9.46
N GLY A 6 -14.29 -9.91 9.39
CA GLY A 6 -15.60 -9.37 9.79
C GLY A 6 -16.61 -9.26 8.65
N LEU A 7 -16.23 -9.54 7.40
CA LEU A 7 -17.19 -9.91 6.36
C LEU A 7 -17.53 -11.39 6.51
N ASP A 8 -18.77 -11.68 6.93
CA ASP A 8 -19.25 -13.07 7.12
C ASP A 8 -19.30 -13.85 5.78
N GLU A 9 -19.38 -13.14 4.66
CA GLU A 9 -19.44 -13.71 3.31
C GLU A 9 -18.06 -13.78 2.64
N ARG A 10 -17.83 -14.85 1.86
CA ARG A 10 -16.66 -14.92 0.96
C ARG A 10 -16.84 -13.88 -0.15
N PRO A 11 -15.90 -12.94 -0.34
CA PRO A 11 -16.03 -11.94 -1.39
C PRO A 11 -15.97 -12.60 -2.77
N GLU A 12 -16.86 -12.18 -3.65
CA GLU A 12 -16.81 -12.51 -5.06
C GLU A 12 -15.78 -11.62 -5.75
N ILE A 13 -14.75 -12.23 -6.36
CA ILE A 13 -13.72 -11.49 -7.09
C ILE A 13 -14.16 -11.37 -8.55
N VAL A 14 -14.83 -10.27 -8.87
CA VAL A 14 -15.34 -9.99 -10.23
C VAL A 14 -14.24 -9.42 -11.14
N LEU A 15 -13.28 -8.69 -10.57
CA LEU A 15 -12.22 -8.00 -11.31
C LEU A 15 -10.87 -8.23 -10.62
N THR A 16 -9.82 -8.37 -11.44
CA THR A 16 -8.44 -8.43 -10.96
C THR A 16 -7.58 -7.45 -11.74
N ALA A 17 -6.73 -6.72 -11.02
CA ALA A 17 -5.75 -5.80 -11.59
C ALA A 17 -4.35 -6.18 -11.09
N ARG A 18 -3.31 -5.86 -11.86
CA ARG A 18 -1.92 -6.17 -11.50
C ARG A 18 -1.15 -4.97 -10.96
N ASP A 19 -1.72 -3.79 -11.07
CA ASP A 19 -1.16 -2.54 -10.60
C ASP A 19 -2.22 -1.75 -9.83
N TRP A 20 -1.74 -1.03 -8.82
CA TRP A 20 -2.59 -0.28 -7.91
C TRP A 20 -3.37 0.85 -8.58
N PRO A 21 -2.80 1.64 -9.52
CA PRO A 21 -3.57 2.65 -10.23
C PRO A 21 -4.79 2.07 -10.95
N ALA A 22 -4.63 0.95 -11.67
CA ALA A 22 -5.76 0.29 -12.33
C ALA A 22 -6.83 -0.15 -11.33
N GLU A 23 -6.44 -0.75 -10.21
CA GLU A 23 -7.38 -1.17 -9.17
C GLU A 23 -8.17 0.01 -8.58
N LEU A 24 -7.50 1.13 -8.28
CA LEU A 24 -8.14 2.35 -7.78
C LEU A 24 -9.07 3.00 -8.79
N HIS A 25 -8.73 2.96 -10.08
CA HIS A 25 -9.61 3.45 -11.14
C HIS A 25 -10.86 2.59 -11.31
N LEU A 26 -10.79 1.28 -11.09
CA LEU A 26 -11.99 0.42 -11.06
C LEU A 26 -12.91 0.79 -9.89
N VAL A 27 -12.35 1.08 -8.71
CA VAL A 27 -13.13 1.60 -7.57
C VAL A 27 -13.76 2.95 -7.91
N ALA A 28 -13.02 3.87 -8.53
CA ALA A 28 -13.54 5.17 -8.97
C ALA A 28 -14.68 5.04 -10.00
N ALA A 29 -14.64 4.01 -10.85
CA ALA A 29 -15.68 3.68 -11.81
C ALA A 29 -16.91 2.98 -11.17
N GLY A 30 -16.89 2.74 -9.85
CA GLY A 30 -17.99 2.09 -9.14
C GLY A 30 -18.02 0.58 -9.28
N CYS A 31 -16.94 -0.05 -9.75
CA CYS A 31 -16.89 -1.50 -9.99
C CYS A 31 -16.69 -2.34 -8.72
N GLY A 32 -16.58 -1.72 -7.54
CA GLY A 32 -16.47 -2.42 -6.26
C GLY A 32 -15.67 -1.65 -5.21
N LEU A 33 -15.21 -2.39 -4.20
CA LEU A 33 -14.31 -1.91 -3.15
C LEU A 33 -13.03 -2.74 -3.17
N THR A 34 -11.95 -2.18 -2.62
CA THR A 34 -10.71 -2.92 -2.42
C THR A 34 -9.98 -2.49 -1.15
N THR A 35 -9.15 -3.39 -0.64
CA THR A 35 -8.24 -3.11 0.48
C THR A 35 -6.88 -2.70 -0.07
N VAL A 36 -6.41 -1.51 0.32
CA VAL A 36 -5.13 -0.96 -0.13
C VAL A 36 -4.17 -0.72 1.05
N PRO A 37 -2.85 -0.76 0.80
CA PRO A 37 -1.86 -0.27 1.74
C PRO A 37 -2.07 1.21 2.07
N ALA A 38 -1.87 1.60 3.32
CA ALA A 38 -2.02 3.00 3.76
C ALA A 38 -1.16 3.99 2.95
N THR A 39 -0.01 3.53 2.44
CA THR A 39 0.91 4.34 1.61
C THR A 39 0.31 4.78 0.28
N LEU A 40 -0.80 4.17 -0.17
CA LEU A 40 -1.50 4.58 -1.39
C LEU A 40 -2.55 5.67 -1.15
N ALA A 41 -2.80 6.07 0.10
CA ALA A 41 -3.80 7.08 0.39
C ALA A 41 -3.60 8.42 -0.35
N PRO A 42 -2.36 8.94 -0.48
CA PRO A 42 -2.13 10.20 -1.19
C PRO A 42 -2.43 10.15 -2.69
N VAL A 43 -2.50 8.96 -3.30
CA VAL A 43 -2.72 8.79 -4.75
C VAL A 43 -4.15 8.35 -5.08
N ALA A 44 -5.07 8.44 -4.11
CA ALA A 44 -6.47 8.12 -4.34
C ALA A 44 -7.06 9.05 -5.43
N PRO A 45 -7.67 8.50 -6.49
CA PRO A 45 -8.30 9.32 -7.52
C PRO A 45 -9.54 10.03 -6.96
N PRO A 46 -9.97 11.15 -7.59
CA PRO A 46 -11.18 11.85 -7.18
C PRO A 46 -12.39 10.91 -7.10
N GLY A 47 -13.18 11.06 -6.03
CA GLY A 47 -14.36 10.22 -5.78
C GLY A 47 -14.08 8.93 -5.01
N VAL A 48 -12.83 8.54 -4.81
CA VAL A 48 -12.46 7.40 -3.95
C VAL A 48 -12.29 7.84 -2.51
N ARG A 49 -12.91 7.11 -1.58
CA ARG A 49 -12.73 7.29 -0.13
C ARG A 49 -11.93 6.13 0.44
N ILE A 50 -10.98 6.45 1.31
CA ILE A 50 -10.15 5.46 2.02
C ILE A 50 -10.57 5.46 3.48
N LEU A 51 -10.86 4.26 4.00
CA LEU A 51 -11.32 4.05 5.36
C LEU A 51 -10.35 3.11 6.09
N PRO A 52 -10.00 3.38 7.36
CA PRO A 52 -9.15 2.49 8.13
C PRO A 52 -9.91 1.19 8.45
N VAL A 53 -9.28 0.05 8.14
CA VAL A 53 -9.78 -1.27 8.55
C VAL A 53 -9.41 -1.50 10.01
N ARG A 54 -10.41 -1.80 10.85
CA ARG A 54 -10.24 -2.13 12.27
C ARG A 54 -10.44 -3.63 12.49
N GLY A 55 -9.84 -4.18 13.55
CA GLY A 55 -10.01 -5.59 13.94
C GLY A 55 -9.24 -6.60 13.08
N SER A 56 -8.53 -6.15 12.05
CA SER A 56 -7.60 -6.99 11.30
C SER A 56 -6.23 -7.06 11.98
N PRO A 57 -5.50 -8.17 11.85
CA PRO A 57 -4.07 -8.18 12.14
C PRO A 57 -3.40 -7.01 11.41
N GLN A 58 -2.56 -6.25 12.11
CA GLN A 58 -1.85 -5.14 11.48
C GLN A 58 -1.02 -5.67 10.31
N GLU A 59 -1.19 -5.06 9.13
CA GLU A 59 -0.40 -5.43 7.97
C GLU A 59 1.07 -5.06 8.23
N GLN A 60 1.91 -6.07 8.52
CA GLN A 60 3.34 -5.89 8.65
C GLN A 60 4.00 -6.06 7.28
N ARG A 61 4.35 -4.93 6.66
CA ARG A 61 5.06 -4.91 5.38
C ARG A 61 6.51 -4.54 5.60
N ARG A 62 7.42 -5.41 5.16
CA ARG A 62 8.86 -5.13 5.14
C ARG A 62 9.24 -4.65 3.75
N LEU A 63 9.73 -3.42 3.65
CA LEU A 63 10.44 -2.96 2.46
C LEU A 63 11.91 -3.34 2.60
N LEU A 64 12.46 -4.00 1.60
CA LEU A 64 13.86 -4.44 1.59
C LEU A 64 14.57 -3.80 0.40
N LEU A 65 15.76 -3.25 0.64
CA LEU A 65 16.67 -2.84 -0.42
C LEU A 65 17.58 -4.01 -0.77
N ALA A 66 17.42 -4.58 -1.97
CA ALA A 66 18.30 -5.61 -2.48
C ALA A 66 19.38 -5.00 -3.40
N ARG A 67 20.60 -5.49 -3.28
CA ARG A 67 21.71 -5.20 -4.19
C ARG A 67 22.51 -6.46 -4.48
N LEU A 68 23.28 -6.44 -5.56
CA LEU A 68 24.26 -7.50 -5.83
C LEU A 68 25.29 -7.61 -4.70
N PRO A 69 25.84 -8.81 -4.44
CA PRO A 69 26.73 -9.06 -3.31
C PRO A 69 28.10 -8.35 -3.44
N HIS A 70 28.48 -7.92 -4.64
CA HIS A 70 29.72 -7.20 -4.91
C HIS A 70 29.77 -5.83 -4.21
N PRO A 71 30.97 -5.24 -4.00
CA PRO A 71 31.08 -3.86 -3.51
C PRO A 71 30.21 -2.91 -4.34
N PRO A 72 29.35 -2.09 -3.71
CA PRO A 72 28.44 -1.22 -4.44
C PRO A 72 29.20 -0.08 -5.09
N GLU A 73 28.86 0.19 -6.36
CA GLU A 73 29.31 1.40 -7.04
C GLU A 73 28.94 2.66 -6.22
N PRO A 74 29.71 3.76 -6.34
CA PRO A 74 29.44 4.99 -5.59
C PRO A 74 28.01 5.53 -5.81
N SER A 75 27.45 5.37 -7.01
CA SER A 75 26.07 5.76 -7.34
C SER A 75 25.04 4.93 -6.56
N VAL A 76 25.24 3.61 -6.48
CA VAL A 76 24.37 2.69 -5.72
C VAL A 76 24.42 3.03 -4.23
N SER A 77 25.61 3.30 -3.69
CA SER A 77 25.78 3.71 -2.29
C SER A 77 25.04 5.01 -1.97
N ARG A 78 25.10 5.98 -2.89
CA ARG A 78 24.44 7.28 -2.72
C ARG A 78 22.91 7.15 -2.73
N VAL A 79 22.35 6.31 -3.59
CA VAL A 79 20.91 6.01 -3.61
C VAL A 79 20.50 5.22 -2.36
N ALA A 80 21.26 4.20 -1.98
CA ALA A 80 20.98 3.38 -0.81
C ALA A 80 20.96 4.20 0.50
N ALA A 81 21.79 5.24 0.59
CA ALA A 81 21.86 6.11 1.76
C ALA A 81 20.61 6.99 1.95
N VAL A 82 19.88 7.33 0.89
CA VAL A 82 18.71 8.23 0.97
C VAL A 82 17.39 7.47 1.15
N LEU A 83 17.29 6.24 0.64
CA LEU A 83 16.04 5.46 0.65
C LEU A 83 15.42 5.25 2.05
N PRO A 84 16.18 4.97 3.13
CA PRO A 84 15.59 4.79 4.45
C PRO A 84 14.84 6.03 4.98
N ALA A 85 15.39 7.24 4.75
CA ALA A 85 14.77 8.47 5.20
C ALA A 85 13.44 8.74 4.49
N GLU A 86 13.40 8.54 3.17
CA GLU A 86 12.20 8.72 2.35
C GLU A 86 11.11 7.67 2.65
N THR A 87 11.53 6.44 2.98
CA THR A 87 10.60 5.34 3.30
C THR A 87 9.86 5.58 4.62
N LEU A 88 10.56 6.10 5.64
CA LEU A 88 9.97 6.39 6.95
C LEU A 88 8.96 7.54 6.88
N ALA A 89 9.24 8.59 6.09
CA ALA A 89 8.34 9.73 5.88
C ALA A 89 6.97 9.32 5.30
N THR A 90 6.94 8.26 4.49
CA THR A 90 5.71 7.75 3.86
C THR A 90 4.84 6.92 4.82
N THR A 91 5.42 6.37 5.90
CA THR A 91 4.73 5.51 6.89
C THR A 91 4.09 6.31 8.04
N THR A 92 4.61 7.49 8.38
CA THR A 92 4.19 8.27 9.57
C THR A 92 2.96 9.17 9.34
N ALA A 93 2.22 9.01 8.25
CA ALA A 93 1.01 9.78 7.96
C ALA A 93 -0.27 9.10 8.52
N LEU A 94 -0.28 8.72 9.81
CA LEU A 94 -1.47 8.21 10.49
C LEU A 94 -1.88 9.19 11.60
N PRO A 95 -3.13 9.70 11.63
CA PRO A 95 -3.60 10.55 12.72
C PRO A 95 -3.72 9.75 14.03
N PRO A 96 -3.51 10.38 15.20
CA PRO A 96 -3.59 9.69 16.49
C PRO A 96 -5.01 9.19 16.77
N PRO A 97 -5.16 8.06 17.50
CA PRO A 97 -6.47 7.53 17.87
C PRO A 97 -7.17 8.46 18.88
N SER A 98 -8.47 8.67 18.67
CA SER A 98 -9.39 9.32 19.62
C SER A 98 -9.84 8.38 20.72
#